data_AF-A0A7I8V637-F1
#
_entry.id   AF-A0A7I8V637-F1
#
_cell.length_a   1.000
_cell.length_b   1.000
_cell.length_c   1.000
_cell.angle_alpha   90.00
_cell.angle_beta   90.00
_cell.angle_gamma   90.00
#
_symmetry.space_group_name_H-M   'P 1'
#
loop_
_entity.id
_entity.type
_entity.pdbx_description
1 polymer ?
#
loop_
_entity_poly.entity_id
_entity_poly.type
_entity_poly.pdbx_seq_one_letter_code
_entity_poly.pdbx_strand_id
1 'polypeptide(L)' 'MATAGGEYNSRYEKSVAEQQKINAQLRNEAQIPRKSASVAIEEMIKFCEEQAEKDVMISGFRKLSDNPYREKSGCIVL' A
#
# COMPACT_ATOMS: atom_id res chain seq x y z
N MET A 1 8.20 -27.28 45.37
CA MET A 1 7.37 -26.05 45.36
C MET A 1 8.22 -24.82 44.95
N ALA A 2 9.02 -24.94 43.88
CA ALA A 2 10.03 -23.92 43.48
C ALA A 2 9.92 -23.47 42.01
N THR A 3 8.86 -23.83 41.29
CA THR A 3 8.75 -23.64 39.82
C THR A 3 8.11 -22.30 39.42
N ALA A 4 7.22 -21.74 40.25
CA ALA A 4 6.45 -20.55 39.87
C ALA A 4 7.29 -19.27 39.73
N GLY A 5 8.35 -19.12 40.52
CA GLY A 5 9.25 -17.95 40.47
C GLY A 5 10.11 -17.90 39.20
N GLY A 6 10.61 -19.05 38.75
CA GLY A 6 11.41 -19.15 37.52
C GLY A 6 10.58 -18.91 36.25
N GLU A 7 9.35 -19.42 36.21
CA GLU A 7 8.42 -19.19 35.10
C GLU A 7 7.93 -17.73 35.02
N TYR A 8 7.77 -17.05 36.16
CA TYR A 8 7.47 -15.62 36.19
C TYR A 8 8.63 -14.80 35.61
N ASN A 9 9.86 -15.07 36.06
CA ASN A 9 11.04 -14.34 35.57
C ASN A 9 11.27 -14.57 34.06
N SER A 10 11.07 -15.80 33.57
CA SER A 10 11.18 -16.10 32.14
C SER A 10 10.11 -15.40 31.29
N ARG A 11 8.86 -15.30 31.78
CA ARG A 11 7.80 -14.54 31.09
C ARG A 11 8.08 -13.04 31.08
N TYR A 12 8.61 -12.51 32.18
CA TYR A 12 9.03 -11.12 32.27
C TYR A 12 10.17 -10.82 31.28
N GLU A 13 11.21 -11.65 31.22
CA GLU A 13 12.32 -11.51 30.27
C GLU A 13 11.85 -11.54 28.81
N LYS A 14 10.93 -12.45 28.45
CA LYS A 14 10.35 -12.49 27.10
C LYS A 14 9.56 -11.21 26.78
N SER A 15 8.74 -10.74 27.70
CA SER A 15 7.97 -9.50 27.52
C SER A 15 8.88 -8.28 27.36
N VAL A 16 9.96 -8.19 28.14
CA VAL A 16 10.95 -7.12 28.02
C VAL A 16 11.67 -7.16 26.68
N ALA A 17 12.09 -8.35 26.23
CA ALA A 17 12.77 -8.51 24.94
C ALA A 17 11.86 -8.13 23.76
N GLU A 18 10.58 -8.48 23.83
CA GLU A 18 9.58 -8.10 22.83
C GLU A 18 9.38 -6.57 22.80
N GLN A 19 9.27 -5.94 23.98
CA GLN A 19 9.13 -4.48 24.07
C GLN A 19 10.37 -3.75 23.55
N GLN A 20 11.57 -4.28 23.80
CA GLN A 20 12.81 -3.73 23.27
C GLN A 20 12.83 -3.79 21.74
N LYS A 21 12.37 -4.89 21.15
CA LYS A 21 12.25 -5.05 19.69
C LYS A 21 11.26 -4.04 19.10
N ILE A 22 10.09 -3.87 19.72
CA ILE A 22 9.09 -2.87 19.31
C ILE A 22 9.67 -1.46 19.40
N ASN A 23 10.33 -1.12 20.50
CA ASN A 23 10.94 0.20 20.68
C ASN A 23 12.06 0.46 19.65
N ALA A 24 12.86 -0.54 19.31
CA ALA A 24 13.86 -0.43 18.25
C ALA A 24 13.20 -0.14 16.89
N GLN A 25 12.11 -0.83 16.56
CA GLN A 25 11.34 -0.59 15.33
C GLN A 25 10.75 0.83 15.30
N LEU A 26 10.09 1.25 16.39
CA LEU A 26 9.49 2.59 16.48
C LEU A 26 10.53 3.71 16.35
N ARG A 27 11.74 3.52 16.90
CA ARG A 27 12.85 4.47 16.72
C ARG A 27 13.26 4.58 15.26
N ASN A 28 13.35 3.46 14.54
CA ASN A 28 13.64 3.47 13.11
C ASN A 28 12.53 4.19 12.32
N GLU A 29 11.26 3.91 12.62
CA GLU A 29 10.12 4.56 11.94
C GLU A 29 10.02 6.07 12.23
N ALA A 30 10.37 6.49 13.45
CA ALA A 30 10.38 7.89 13.83
C ALA A 30 11.45 8.70 13.05
N GLN A 31 12.55 8.06 12.66
CA GLN A 31 13.65 8.67 11.91
C GLN A 31 13.37 8.80 10.40
N ILE A 32 12.26 8.24 9.90
CA ILE A 32 11.91 8.36 8.49
C ILE A 32 11.56 9.82 8.17
N PRO A 33 12.28 10.49 7.26
CA PRO A 33 11.97 11.85 6.86
C PRO A 33 10.63 11.88 6.13
N ARG A 34 9.73 12.78 6.56
CA ARG A 34 8.40 12.92 5.98
C ARG A 34 8.37 14.15 5.08
N LYS A 35 7.70 14.04 3.94
CA LYS A 35 7.32 15.19 3.12
C LYS A 35 6.08 15.85 3.70
N SER A 36 5.89 17.15 3.46
CA SER A 36 4.61 17.78 3.82
C SER A 36 3.48 17.16 3.02
N ALA A 37 2.30 17.09 3.63
CA ALA A 37 1.11 16.57 2.96
C ALA A 37 0.79 17.35 1.69
N SER A 38 0.95 18.68 1.71
CA SER A 38 0.70 19.54 0.53
C SER A 38 1.56 19.12 -0.67
N VAL A 39 2.87 18.99 -0.49
CA VAL A 39 3.78 18.62 -1.59
C VAL A 39 3.52 17.18 -2.03
N ALA A 40 3.12 16.28 -1.13
CA ALA A 40 2.78 14.89 -1.48
C ALA A 40 1.55 14.84 -2.39
N ILE A 41 0.52 15.61 -2.04
CA ILE A 41 -0.71 15.72 -2.81
C ILE A 41 -0.43 16.38 -4.17
N GLU A 42 0.36 17.45 -4.22
CA GLU A 42 0.74 18.09 -5.50
C GLU A 42 1.42 17.12 -6.46
N GLU A 43 2.35 16.29 -5.99
CA GLU A 43 2.99 15.27 -6.81
C GLU A 43 2.01 14.18 -7.27
N MET A 44 1.07 13.77 -6.40
CA MET A 44 0.03 12.81 -6.78
C MET A 44 -0.89 13.37 -7.86
N ILE A 45 -1.34 14.62 -7.70
CA ILE A 45 -2.19 15.30 -8.69
C ILE A 45 -1.45 15.40 -10.01
N LYS A 46 -0.21 15.89 -10.00
CA LYS A 46 0.62 16.01 -11.19
C LYS A 46 0.78 14.67 -11.92
N PHE A 47 1.06 13.60 -11.17
CA PHE A 47 1.17 12.27 -11.76
C PHE A 47 -0.15 11.82 -12.42
N CYS A 48 -1.28 11.99 -11.72
CA CYS A 48 -2.60 11.66 -12.26
C CYS A 48 -2.90 12.45 -13.54
N GLU A 49 -2.63 13.75 -13.58
CA GLU A 49 -2.83 14.59 -14.76
C GLU A 49 -1.95 14.14 -15.94
N GLU A 50 -0.67 13.83 -15.68
CA GLU A 50 0.26 13.35 -16.70
C GLU A 50 -0.13 11.98 -17.29
N GLN A 51 -0.82 11.13 -16.52
CA GLN A 51 -1.27 9.82 -16.98
C GLN A 51 -2.73 9.80 -17.45
N ALA A 52 -3.53 10.84 -17.19
CA ALA A 52 -4.96 10.87 -17.45
C ALA A 52 -5.32 10.55 -18.92
N GLU A 53 -4.56 11.06 -19.88
CA GLU A 53 -4.80 10.81 -21.31
C GLU A 53 -4.47 9.38 -21.77
N LYS A 54 -3.72 8.62 -20.97
CA LYS A 54 -3.38 7.23 -21.23
C LYS A 54 -4.34 6.28 -20.53
N ASP A 55 -5.05 6.76 -19.52
CA ASP A 55 -6.03 5.97 -18.80
C ASP A 55 -7.32 5.85 -19.63
N VAL A 56 -7.43 4.72 -20.33
CA VAL A 56 -8.58 4.38 -21.18
C VAL A 56 -9.90 4.29 -20.41
N MET A 57 -9.87 4.15 -19.09
CA MET A 57 -11.09 4.14 -18.27
C MET A 57 -11.60 5.56 -17.98
N ILE A 58 -10.71 6.55 -18.03
CA ILE A 58 -11.05 7.97 -17.85
C ILE A 58 -11.34 8.61 -19.20
N SER A 59 -10.43 8.48 -20.17
CA SER A 59 -10.54 9.14 -21.48
C SER A 59 -11.35 8.34 -22.51
N GLY A 60 -11.65 7.07 -22.22
CA GLY A 60 -12.13 6.13 -23.23
C GLY A 60 -11.02 5.68 -24.19
N PHE A 61 -11.33 4.67 -25.01
CA PHE A 61 -10.45 4.23 -26.09
C PHE A 61 -10.46 5.26 -27.23
N ARG A 62 -9.27 5.63 -27.73
CA ARG A 62 -9.13 6.57 -28.86
C ARG A 62 -9.81 6.07 -30.13
N LYS A 63 -9.80 4.75 -30.35
CA LYS A 63 -10.60 4.08 -31.37
C LYS A 63 -11.33 2.91 -30.74
N LEU A 64 -12.55 2.66 -31.19
CA LEU A 64 -13.31 1.47 -30.78
C LEU A 64 -12.55 0.16 -31.07
N SER A 65 -11.74 0.11 -32.12
CA SER A 65 -10.88 -1.04 -32.48
C SER A 65 -9.80 -1.34 -31.45
N ASP A 66 -9.39 -0.35 -30.67
CA ASP A 66 -8.34 -0.49 -29.66
C ASP A 66 -8.90 -1.11 -28.38
N ASN A 67 -10.23 -1.18 -28.25
CA ASN A 67 -10.89 -1.88 -27.16
C ASN A 67 -10.93 -3.39 -27.45
N PRO A 68 -10.16 -4.23 -26.72
CA PRO A 68 -10.18 -5.68 -26.92
C PRO A 68 -11.53 -6.31 -26.57
N TYR A 69 -12.39 -5.61 -25.83
CA TYR A 69 -13.73 -6.03 -25.45
C TYR A 69 -14.84 -5.42 -26.32
N ARG A 70 -14.51 -4.77 -27.44
CA ARG A 70 -15.52 -4.23 -28.34
C ARG A 70 -16.38 -5.37 -28.89
N GLU A 71 -17.69 -5.15 -29.00
CA GLU A 71 -18.55 -6.02 -29.79
C GLU A 71 -18.00 -6.18 -31.21
N LYS A 72 -17.76 -7.43 -31.60
CA LYS A 72 -17.49 -7.77 -32.99
C LYS A 72 -18.83 -7.68 -33.71
N SER A 73 -18.99 -6.70 -34.59
CA SER A 73 -20.16 -6.60 -35.46
C SER A 73 -20.18 -7.82 -36.38
N GLY A 74 -20.91 -8.84 -35.95
CA GLY A 74 -21.21 -10.05 -36.70
C GLY A 74 -22.60 -10.47 -36.26
N CYS A 75 -23.59 -10.24 -37.11
CA CYS A 75 -24.90 -10.84 -36.95
C CYS A 75 -24.69 -12.37 -36.94
N ILE A 76 -24.87 -13.00 -35.78
CA ILE A 76 -25.06 -14.44 -35.73
C ILE A 76 -26.55 -14.62 -35.99
N VAL A 77 -26.91 -14.83 -37.26
CA VAL A 77 -28.21 -15.40 -37.60
C VAL A 77 -28.20 -16.82 -37.04
N LEU A 78 -29.02 -17.07 -36.02
CA LEU A 78 -29.29 -18.41 -35.48
C LEU A 78 -30.24 -19.16 -36.42
#